data_AF-A0A7X3CP71-F1
#
_entry.id   AF-A0A7X3CP71-F1
#
_cell.length_a   1.000
_cell.length_b   1.000
_cell.length_c   1.000
_cell.angle_alpha   90.00
_cell.angle_beta   90.00
_cell.angle_gamma   90.00
#
_symmetry.space_group_name_H-M   'P 1'
#
loop_
_entity.id
_entity.type
_entity.pdbx_description
1 polymer ?
#
loop_
_entity_poly.entity_id
_entity_poly.type
_entity_poly.pdbx_seq_one_letter_code
_entity_poly.pdbx_strand_id
1 'polypeptide(L)'
;MSEDREKLEKELSELLGDAEERTEEERQEETRKSLPHKYEIRIQTELDPIVEETLKYRSMAKEIDGRYDEYLKKTARDIKSPE
;
A
#
# COMPACT_ATOMS: atom_id res chain seq x y z
N MET A 1 46.95 34.35 -18.31
CA MET A 1 45.53 34.77 -18.38
C MET A 1 44.86 34.41 -19.72
N SER A 2 45.41 34.78 -20.89
CA SER A 2 44.85 34.36 -22.20
C SER A 2 45.26 32.93 -22.60
N GLU A 3 46.54 32.60 -22.41
CA GLU A 3 47.10 31.29 -22.81
C GLU A 3 46.52 30.12 -22.00
N ASP A 4 46.19 30.35 -20.72
CA ASP A 4 45.58 29.33 -19.85
C ASP A 4 44.15 29.03 -20.29
N ARG A 5 43.45 30.04 -20.81
CA ARG A 5 42.09 29.91 -21.32
C ARG A 5 42.07 29.16 -22.65
N GLU A 6 42.99 29.46 -23.56
CA GLU A 6 43.10 28.73 -24.85
C GLU A 6 43.47 27.26 -24.64
N LYS A 7 44.34 26.95 -23.67
CA LYS A 7 44.64 25.56 -23.29
C LYS A 7 43.42 24.85 -22.72
N LEU A 8 42.66 25.53 -21.85
CA LEU A 8 41.41 25.00 -21.30
C LEU A 8 40.37 24.76 -22.40
N GLU A 9 40.23 25.69 -23.34
CA GLU A 9 39.28 25.57 -24.47
C GLU A 9 39.64 24.38 -25.36
N LYS A 10 40.94 24.14 -25.57
CA LYS A 10 41.43 22.99 -26.35
C LYS A 10 41.20 21.66 -25.63
N GLU A 11 41.53 21.59 -24.34
CA GLU A 11 41.30 20.40 -23.50
C GLU A 11 39.80 20.08 -23.38
N LEU A 12 38.96 21.10 -23.23
CA LEU A 12 37.51 20.96 -23.23
C LEU A 12 36.99 20.44 -24.58
N SER A 13 37.54 20.92 -25.70
CA SER A 13 37.13 20.47 -27.03
C SER A 13 37.58 19.04 -27.34
N GLU A 14 38.71 18.60 -26.80
CA GLU A 14 39.20 17.22 -26.90
C GLU A 14 38.32 16.28 -26.08
N LEU A 15 38.01 16.65 -24.83
CA LEU A 15 37.14 15.87 -23.95
C LEU A 15 35.68 15.78 -24.44
N LEU A 16 35.17 16.83 -25.08
CA LEU A 16 33.85 16.83 -25.71
C LEU A 16 33.82 16.14 -27.08
N GLY A 17 34.94 16.13 -27.81
CA GLY A 17 35.10 15.42 -29.08
C GLY A 17 35.27 13.91 -28.91
N ASP A 18 35.95 13.51 -27.83
CA ASP A 18 36.14 12.11 -27.41
C ASP A 18 34.98 11.57 -26.58
N ALA A 19 34.01 12.41 -26.24
CA ALA A 19 32.72 11.96 -25.73
C ALA A 19 31.99 11.27 -26.87
N GLU A 20 32.30 9.99 -27.08
CA GLU A 20 31.60 9.09 -27.98
C GLU A 20 30.10 9.40 -27.90
N GLU A 21 29.50 9.70 -29.05
CA GLU A 21 28.07 9.94 -29.18
C GLU A 21 27.33 8.68 -28.76
N ARG A 22 27.14 8.49 -27.45
CA ARG A 22 26.42 7.35 -26.89
C ARG A 22 25.07 7.35 -27.56
N THR A 23 24.76 6.23 -28.19
CA THR A 23 23.52 6.07 -28.93
C THR A 23 22.37 6.26 -27.93
N GLU A 24 21.22 6.72 -28.41
CA GLU A 24 20.07 6.97 -27.54
C GLU A 24 19.64 5.71 -26.77
N GLU A 25 19.91 4.53 -27.35
CA GLU A 25 19.74 3.21 -26.75
C GLU A 25 20.66 2.98 -25.53
N GLU A 26 21.94 3.33 -25.62
CA GLU A 26 22.91 3.18 -24.52
C GLU A 26 22.58 4.10 -23.34
N ARG A 27 22.14 5.33 -23.62
CA ARG A 27 21.68 6.27 -22.59
C ARG A 27 20.45 5.75 -21.85
N GLN A 28 19.54 5.08 -22.56
CA GLN A 28 18.35 4.46 -21.97
C GLN A 28 18.71 3.26 -21.10
N GLU A 29 19.70 2.46 -21.49
CA GLU A 29 20.16 1.34 -20.68
C GLU A 29 20.88 1.79 -19.40
N GLU A 30 21.72 2.81 -19.48
CA GLU A 30 22.38 3.39 -18.29
C GLU A 30 21.37 4.00 -17.32
N THR A 31 20.36 4.72 -17.84
CA THR A 31 19.29 5.25 -16.98
C THR A 31 18.46 4.16 -16.33
N ARG A 32 18.18 3.04 -17.02
CA ARG A 32 17.53 1.87 -16.41
C ARG A 32 18.37 1.20 -15.33
N LYS A 33 19.69 1.13 -15.49
CA LYS A 33 20.62 0.60 -14.48
C LYS A 33 20.78 1.54 -13.27
N SER A 34 20.67 2.85 -13.51
CA SER A 34 20.76 3.89 -12.48
C SER A 34 19.46 4.07 -11.69
N LEU A 35 18.32 3.74 -12.30
CA LEU A 35 17.02 3.78 -11.62
C LEU A 35 17.05 2.86 -10.39
N PRO A 36 16.73 3.38 -9.19
CA PRO A 36 16.64 2.55 -8.00
C PRO A 36 15.56 1.47 -8.21
N HIS A 37 15.83 0.27 -7.71
CA HIS A 37 14.89 -0.84 -7.76
C HIS A 37 13.51 -0.40 -7.27
N LYS A 38 12.46 -0.91 -7.91
CA LYS A 38 11.07 -0.63 -7.52
C LYS A 38 10.89 -1.09 -6.07
N TYR A 39 10.86 -0.13 -5.14
CA TYR A 39 10.61 -0.43 -3.74
C TYR A 39 9.23 -1.09 -3.63
N GLU A 40 9.16 -2.25 -2.99
CA GLU A 40 7.89 -2.88 -2.65
C GLU A 40 7.21 -2.05 -1.56
N ILE A 41 6.05 -1.48 -1.88
CA ILE A 41 5.20 -0.85 -0.87
C ILE A 41 4.41 -1.97 -0.18
N ARG A 42 4.83 -2.35 1.02
CA ARG A 42 4.06 -3.27 1.88
C ARG A 42 2.98 -2.46 2.59
N ILE A 43 1.76 -2.54 2.09
CA ILE A 43 0.60 -1.91 2.74
C ILE A 43 0.10 -2.85 3.83
N GLN A 44 0.29 -2.46 5.10
CA GLN A 44 -0.34 -3.14 6.21
C GLN A 44 -1.83 -2.76 6.23
N THR A 45 -2.72 -3.74 6.07
CA THR A 45 -4.17 -3.52 6.13
C THR A 45 -4.60 -3.26 7.58
N GLU A 46 -5.29 -2.15 7.82
CA GLU A 46 -5.76 -1.76 9.16
C GLU A 46 -7.03 -2.51 9.61
N LEU A 47 -7.81 -3.03 8.65
CA LEU A 47 -9.11 -3.68 8.90
C LEU A 47 -9.14 -5.07 8.28
N ASP A 48 -9.48 -6.08 9.10
CA ASP A 48 -9.71 -7.45 8.66
C ASP A 48 -11.23 -7.67 8.42
N PRO A 49 -11.66 -7.92 7.17
CA PRO A 49 -13.07 -8.13 6.86
C PRO A 49 -13.68 -9.33 7.60
N ILE A 50 -12.90 -10.37 7.90
CA ILE A 50 -13.40 -11.56 8.60
C ILE A 50 -13.77 -11.20 10.04
N VAL A 51 -12.93 -10.40 10.72
CA VAL A 51 -13.20 -9.97 12.09
C VAL A 51 -14.45 -9.10 12.16
N GLU A 52 -14.60 -8.15 11.24
CA GLU A 52 -15.78 -7.27 11.16
C GLU A 52 -17.07 -8.05 10.90
N GLU A 53 -17.04 -9.01 9.98
CA GLU A 53 -18.18 -9.87 9.69
C GLU A 53 -18.55 -10.73 10.89
N THR A 54 -17.57 -11.40 11.50
CA THR A 54 -17.83 -12.29 12.65
C THR A 54 -18.39 -11.53 13.85
N LEU A 55 -17.96 -10.30 14.10
CA LEU A 55 -18.53 -9.42 15.13
C LEU A 55 -20.00 -9.11 14.85
N LYS A 56 -20.35 -8.78 13.60
CA LYS A 56 -21.74 -8.53 13.19
C LYS A 56 -22.62 -9.78 13.30
N TYR A 57 -22.13 -10.94 12.85
CA TYR A 57 -22.89 -12.18 13.00
C TYR A 57 -23.14 -12.53 14.47
N ARG A 58 -22.15 -12.31 15.34
CA ARG A 58 -22.29 -12.55 16.78
C ARG A 58 -23.28 -11.59 17.44
N SER A 59 -23.31 -10.32 17.04
CA SER A 59 -24.29 -9.36 17.59
C SER A 59 -25.71 -9.74 17.21
N MET A 60 -25.95 -10.11 15.95
CA MET A 60 -27.24 -10.60 15.47
C MET A 60 -27.70 -11.85 16.22
N ALA A 61 -26.80 -12.82 16.43
CA ALA A 61 -27.12 -14.03 17.18
C ALA A 61 -27.53 -13.76 18.63
N LYS A 62 -26.82 -12.84 19.32
CA LYS A 62 -27.13 -12.46 20.70
C LYS A 62 -28.48 -11.76 20.83
N GLU A 63 -28.85 -10.94 19.86
CA GLU A 63 -30.17 -10.29 19.83
C GLU A 63 -31.29 -11.32 19.66
N ILE A 64 -31.12 -12.29 18.77
CA ILE A 64 -32.09 -13.36 18.54
C ILE A 64 -32.27 -14.20 19.81
N ASP A 65 -31.17 -14.66 20.41
CA ASP A 65 -31.19 -15.45 21.65
C ASP A 65 -31.89 -14.70 22.80
N GLY A 66 -31.56 -13.42 22.99
CA GLY A 66 -32.20 -12.57 23.99
C GLY A 66 -33.71 -12.40 23.80
N ARG A 67 -34.20 -12.39 22.55
CA ARG A 67 -35.64 -12.36 22.25
C ARG A 67 -36.34 -13.66 22.62
N TYR A 68 -35.70 -14.80 22.38
CA TYR A 68 -36.24 -16.10 22.77
C TYR A 68 -36.26 -16.26 24.30
N ASP A 69 -35.23 -15.79 24.99
CA ASP A 69 -35.21 -15.71 26.46
C ASP A 69 -36.38 -14.90 27.02
N GLU A 70 -36.68 -13.74 26.42
CA GLU A 70 -37.80 -12.90 26.84
C GLU A 70 -39.14 -13.59 26.60
N TYR A 71 -39.30 -14.24 25.44
CA TYR A 71 -40.50 -15.00 25.10
C TYR A 71 -40.75 -16.16 26.08
N LEU A 72 -39.71 -16.96 26.37
CA LEU A 72 -39.79 -18.06 27.35
C LEU A 72 -40.14 -17.56 28.75
N LYS A 73 -39.62 -16.40 29.17
CA LYS A 73 -39.97 -15.78 30.45
C LYS A 73 -41.41 -15.26 30.50
N LYS A 74 -42.02 -14.91 29.36
CA LYS A 74 -43.43 -14.50 29.29
C LYS A 74 -44.34 -15.72 29.34
N THR A 75 -44.09 -16.72 28.50
CA THR A 75 -44.90 -17.96 28.48
C THR A 75 -44.82 -18.72 29.81
N ALA A 76 -43.66 -18.78 30.45
CA ALA A 76 -43.52 -19.40 31.78
C ALA A 76 -44.24 -18.62 32.89
N ARG A 77 -44.43 -17.30 32.74
CA ARG A 77 -45.24 -16.49 33.67
C ARG A 77 -46.74 -16.76 33.47
N ASP A 78 -47.20 -16.83 32.22
CA ASP A 78 -48.60 -17.08 31.89
C ASP A 78 -49.04 -18.49 32.31
N ILE A 79 -48.17 -19.51 32.22
CA ILE A 79 -48.45 -20.87 32.70
C ILE A 79 -48.56 -20.94 34.23
N LYS A 80 -47.91 -20.03 34.96
CA LYS A 80 -47.88 -19.99 36.43
C LYS A 80 -49.02 -19.18 37.05
N SER A 81 -49.77 -18.43 36.24
CA SER A 81 -50.98 -17.70 36.65
C SER A 81 -52.26 -18.30 36.06
N PRO A 82 -52.72 -19.47 36.52
CA PRO A 82 -54.12 -19.83 36.43
C PRO A 82 -54.80 -19.51 37.78
N GLU A 83 -55.38 -18.32 37.91
CA GLU A 83 -56.46 -18.02 38.86
C GLU A 83 -57.65 -17.42 38.10
#